data_AF-A0A1Q7W8B5-F1
#
_entry.id   AF-A0A1Q7W8B5-F1
#
_cell.length_a   1.000
_cell.length_b   1.000
_cell.length_c   1.000
_cell.angle_alpha   90.00
_cell.angle_beta   90.00
_cell.angle_gamma   90.00
#
_symmetry.space_group_name_H-M   'P 1'
#
loop_
_entity.id
_entity.type
_entity.pdbx_description
1 polymer ?
#
loop_
_entity_poly.entity_id
_entity_poly.type
_entity_poly.pdbx_seq_one_letter_code
_entity_poly.pdbx_strand_id
1 'polypeptide(L)'
;MTDPADLAHEVLIRVAEFIRKLPAEQLADLASGAARLDVVPKGGRVAPAKTARPAGKPLPRPAPEITATLTGIGDRSAARRYLDIDLKLTIAQLKQLADANGITVTGTRPKILDGIVEWAVGRRLDSEAISRAGGGR
;
A
#
# COMPACT_ATOMS: atom_id res chain seq x y z
N MET A 1 -44.61 -1.77 27.82
CA MET A 1 -44.12 -2.46 26.61
C MET A 1 -43.83 -1.37 25.60
N THR A 2 -42.60 -1.28 25.11
CA THR A 2 -42.23 -0.27 24.10
C THR A 2 -42.87 -0.67 22.77
N ASP A 3 -43.57 0.26 22.12
CA ASP A 3 -44.16 0.03 20.79
C ASP A 3 -43.01 -0.19 19.77
N PRO A 4 -43.08 -1.20 18.90
CA PRO A 4 -42.14 -1.35 17.79
C PRO A 4 -41.97 -0.07 16.94
N ALA A 5 -43.02 0.75 16.80
CA ALA A 5 -42.95 2.02 16.07
C ALA A 5 -42.03 3.05 16.77
N ASP A 6 -42.14 3.16 18.10
CA ASP A 6 -41.29 4.05 18.90
C ASP A 6 -39.82 3.61 18.81
N LEU A 7 -39.58 2.29 18.86
CA LEU A 7 -38.23 1.74 18.73
C LEU A 7 -37.63 2.00 17.34
N ALA A 8 -38.42 1.85 16.28
CA ALA A 8 -37.98 2.14 14.92
C ALA A 8 -37.62 3.62 14.75
N HIS A 9 -38.41 4.53 15.34
CA HIS A 9 -38.14 5.96 15.31
C HIS A 9 -36.81 6.32 16.00
N GLU A 10 -36.58 5.79 17.20
CA GLU A 10 -35.33 5.98 17.95
C GLU A 10 -34.11 5.45 17.17
N VAL A 11 -34.25 4.29 16.53
CA VAL A 11 -33.18 3.73 15.69
C VAL A 11 -32.87 4.64 14.50
N LEU A 12 -33.88 5.17 13.82
CA LEU A 12 -33.69 6.08 12.69
C LEU A 12 -32.98 7.37 13.11
N ILE A 13 -33.34 7.94 14.26
CA ILE A 13 -32.64 9.11 14.83
C ILE A 13 -31.17 8.77 15.06
N ARG A 14 -30.89 7.62 15.68
CA ARG A 14 -29.52 7.20 16.00
C ARG A 14 -28.68 6.95 14.75
N VAL A 15 -29.28 6.37 13.71
CA VAL A 15 -28.63 6.16 12.42
C VAL A 15 -28.35 7.50 11.75
N ALA A 16 -29.29 8.46 11.79
CA ALA A 16 -29.06 9.80 11.24
C ALA A 16 -27.92 10.55 11.95
N GLU A 17 -27.84 10.46 13.28
CA GLU A 17 -26.72 11.02 14.05
C GLU A 17 -25.38 10.37 13.71
N PHE A 18 -25.37 9.05 13.46
CA PHE A 18 -24.17 8.33 13.06
C PHE A 18 -23.70 8.76 11.67
N ILE A 19 -24.60 8.80 10.70
CA ILE A 19 -24.31 9.21 9.32
C ILE A 19 -23.75 10.63 9.29
N ARG A 20 -24.29 11.56 10.10
CA ARG A 20 -23.77 12.93 10.22
C ARG A 20 -22.31 13.05 10.66
N LYS A 21 -21.74 12.03 11.28
CA LYS A 21 -20.35 12.02 11.77
C LYS A 21 -19.39 11.34 10.78
N LEU A 22 -19.89 10.78 9.68
CA LEU A 22 -19.05 10.10 8.69
C LEU A 22 -18.31 11.10 7.79
N PRO A 23 -17.10 10.76 7.31
CA PRO A 23 -16.41 11.51 6.27
C PRO A 23 -17.24 11.58 4.98
N ALA A 24 -17.06 12.67 4.21
CA ALA A 24 -17.81 12.91 2.97
C ALA A 24 -17.60 11.79 1.94
N GLU A 25 -16.41 11.20 1.89
CA GLU A 25 -16.09 10.09 1.00
C GLU A 25 -16.91 8.83 1.34
N GLN A 26 -17.03 8.50 2.63
CA GLN A 26 -17.81 7.34 3.08
C GLN A 26 -19.31 7.56 2.89
N LEU A 27 -19.77 8.80 3.01
CA LEU A 27 -21.16 9.17 2.68
C LEU A 27 -21.46 9.00 1.20
N ALA A 28 -20.53 9.37 0.32
CA ALA A 28 -20.66 9.16 -1.12
C ALA A 28 -20.69 7.66 -1.47
N ASP A 29 -19.87 6.85 -0.81
CA ASP A 29 -19.87 5.39 -0.99
C ASP A 29 -21.20 4.77 -0.52
N LEU A 30 -21.78 5.24 0.58
CA LEU A 30 -23.10 4.81 1.06
C LEU A 30 -24.23 5.26 0.11
N ALA A 31 -24.16 6.48 -0.41
CA ALA A 31 -25.17 7.03 -1.32
C ALA A 31 -25.15 6.36 -2.71
N SER A 32 -23.96 5.98 -3.20
CA SER A 32 -23.79 5.24 -4.46
C SER A 32 -24.06 3.74 -4.36
N GLY A 33 -24.24 3.22 -3.14
CA GLY A 33 -24.39 1.79 -2.88
C GLY A 33 -23.08 1.00 -2.91
N ALA A 34 -21.93 1.67 -3.01
CA ALA A 34 -20.61 1.04 -2.89
C ALA A 34 -20.29 0.59 -1.45
N ALA A 35 -21.02 1.10 -0.45
CA ALA A 35 -20.94 0.69 0.95
C ALA A 35 -22.33 0.38 1.53
N ARG A 36 -22.37 -0.43 2.60
CA ARG A 36 -23.60 -0.76 3.36
C ARG A 36 -23.37 -0.71 4.86
N LEU A 37 -24.44 -0.48 5.63
CA LEU A 37 -24.42 -0.56 7.10
C LEU A 37 -24.89 -1.96 7.54
N ASP A 38 -24.01 -2.70 8.22
CA ASP A 38 -24.33 -4.01 8.78
C ASP A 38 -24.46 -3.94 10.32
N VAL A 39 -25.45 -4.66 10.86
CA VAL A 39 -25.65 -4.79 12.31
C VAL A 39 -24.73 -5.87 12.86
N VAL A 40 -23.79 -5.49 13.73
CA VAL A 40 -22.82 -6.43 14.33
C VAL A 40 -23.14 -6.62 15.81
N PRO A 41 -23.46 -7.85 16.27
CA PRO A 41 -23.65 -8.15 17.68
C PRO A 41 -22.40 -7.85 18.50
N LYS A 42 -22.60 -7.39 19.74
CA LYS A 42 -21.49 -7.09 20.66
C LYS A 42 -20.72 -8.39 20.95
N GLY A 43 -19.44 -8.46 20.56
CA GLY A 43 -18.59 -9.66 20.65
C GLY A 43 -18.46 -10.44 19.33
N GLY A 44 -19.29 -10.15 18.33
CA GLY A 44 -19.23 -10.74 16.98
C GLY A 44 -18.40 -9.92 15.98
N ARG A 45 -17.57 -8.98 16.46
CA ARG A 45 -16.61 -8.27 15.61
C ARG A 45 -15.55 -9.27 15.12
N VAL A 46 -15.88 -9.98 14.05
CA VAL A 46 -14.85 -10.44 13.12
C VAL A 46 -14.19 -9.16 12.62
N ALA A 47 -12.89 -9.01 12.89
CA ALA A 47 -12.15 -7.86 12.39
C ALA A 47 -12.47 -7.72 10.90
N PRO A 48 -12.84 -6.52 10.41
CA PRO A 48 -13.11 -6.34 8.99
C PRO A 48 -11.89 -6.88 8.24
N ALA A 49 -12.12 -7.87 7.36
CA ALA A 49 -11.14 -8.25 6.37
C ALA A 49 -10.73 -6.94 5.72
N LYS A 50 -9.46 -6.55 5.91
CA LYS A 50 -8.93 -5.21 5.63
C LYS A 50 -9.50 -4.74 4.29
N THR A 51 -10.53 -3.90 4.36
CA THR A 51 -11.03 -3.20 3.19
C THR A 51 -9.82 -2.44 2.67
N ALA A 52 -9.53 -2.65 1.39
CA ALA A 52 -8.37 -2.12 0.72
C ALA A 52 -8.22 -0.65 1.10
N ARG A 53 -7.17 -0.36 1.87
CA ARG A 53 -6.75 1.00 2.20
C ARG A 53 -6.69 1.75 0.87
N PRO A 54 -7.23 2.98 0.75
CA PRO A 54 -7.11 3.75 -0.48
C PRO A 54 -5.65 3.67 -0.91
N ALA A 55 -5.44 3.21 -2.15
CA ALA A 55 -4.12 2.94 -2.69
C ALA A 55 -3.22 4.09 -2.27
N GLY A 56 -2.16 3.76 -1.51
CA GLY A 56 -1.17 4.76 -1.12
C GLY A 56 -0.79 5.55 -2.37
N LYS A 57 -0.55 6.86 -2.19
CA LYS A 57 -0.22 7.79 -3.27
C LYS A 57 0.62 7.06 -4.34
N PRO A 58 0.16 6.99 -5.60
CA PRO A 58 0.80 6.15 -6.60
C PRO A 58 2.28 6.51 -6.72
N LEU A 59 3.08 5.55 -7.19
CA LEU A 59 4.50 5.80 -7.45
C LEU A 59 4.64 7.06 -8.33
N PRO A 60 5.61 7.96 -8.06
CA PRO A 60 5.81 9.17 -8.85
C PRO A 60 6.12 8.88 -10.33
N ARG A 61 6.60 7.67 -10.62
CA ARG A 61 6.88 7.13 -11.95
C ARG A 61 6.51 5.65 -12.00
N PRO A 62 6.29 5.07 -13.18
CA PRO A 62 6.08 3.64 -13.34
C PRO A 62 7.20 2.82 -12.69
N ALA A 63 6.83 1.76 -11.95
CA ALA A 63 7.78 0.84 -11.34
C ALA A 63 8.89 0.34 -12.29
N PRO A 64 8.62 -0.07 -13.55
CA PRO A 64 9.68 -0.52 -14.45
C PRO A 64 10.71 0.56 -14.79
N GLU A 65 10.31 1.83 -14.87
CA GLU A 65 11.25 2.94 -15.12
C GLU A 65 12.15 3.21 -13.92
N ILE A 66 11.58 3.16 -12.72
CA ILE A 66 12.33 3.28 -11.46
C ILE A 66 13.33 2.13 -11.36
N THR A 67 12.90 0.90 -11.63
CA THR A 67 13.77 -0.29 -11.63
C THR A 67 14.90 -0.16 -12.65
N ALA A 68 14.60 0.25 -13.89
CA ALA A 68 15.63 0.45 -14.92
C ALA A 68 16.67 1.48 -14.50
N THR A 69 16.23 2.58 -13.87
CA THR A 69 17.12 3.62 -13.34
C THR A 69 17.99 3.06 -12.21
N LEU A 70 17.42 2.30 -11.27
CA LEU A 70 18.16 1.65 -10.19
C LEU A 70 19.23 0.69 -10.71
N THR A 71 18.91 -0.12 -11.73
CA THR A 71 19.88 -1.03 -12.35
C THR A 71 20.99 -0.28 -13.09
N GLY A 72 20.67 0.88 -13.68
CA GLY A 72 21.64 1.75 -14.36
C GLY A 72 22.64 2.42 -13.41
N ILE A 73 22.20 2.82 -12.21
CA ILE A 73 23.05 3.52 -11.24
C ILE A 73 24.24 2.66 -10.78
N GLY A 74 24.07 1.35 -10.58
CA GLY A 74 25.15 0.40 -10.25
C GLY A 74 25.84 0.59 -8.89
N ASP A 75 25.64 1.73 -8.22
CA ASP A 75 26.11 2.02 -6.87
C ASP A 75 24.95 2.02 -5.85
N ARG A 76 25.16 1.32 -4.72
CA ARG A 76 24.16 1.19 -3.66
C ARG A 76 23.85 2.53 -2.99
N SER A 77 24.86 3.40 -2.83
CA SER A 77 24.68 4.68 -2.13
C SER A 77 23.89 5.67 -3.00
N ALA A 78 24.19 5.75 -4.29
CA ALA A 78 23.46 6.54 -5.27
C ALA A 78 22.03 6.02 -5.51
N ALA A 79 21.83 4.70 -5.56
CA ALA A 79 20.51 4.09 -5.67
C ALA A 79 19.61 4.43 -4.47
N ARG A 80 20.19 4.42 -3.25
CA ARG A 80 19.48 4.83 -2.03
C ARG A 80 19.13 6.32 -2.05
N ARG A 81 20.06 7.17 -2.49
CA ARG A 81 19.83 8.62 -2.65
C ARG A 81 18.73 8.92 -3.65
N TYR A 82 18.69 8.20 -4.77
CA TYR A 82 17.65 8.33 -5.78
C TYR A 82 16.25 8.03 -5.23
N LEU A 83 16.09 6.95 -4.46
CA LEU A 83 14.79 6.59 -3.87
C LEU A 83 14.37 7.53 -2.74
N ASP A 84 15.32 8.03 -1.95
CA ASP A 84 15.06 8.80 -0.74
C ASP A 84 14.96 10.32 -0.99
N ILE A 85 15.88 10.88 -1.76
CA ILE A 85 16.02 12.33 -1.97
C ILE A 85 15.33 12.77 -3.26
N ASP A 86 15.55 12.05 -4.37
CA ASP A 86 15.08 12.48 -5.68
C ASP A 86 13.60 12.13 -5.89
N LEU A 87 13.22 10.90 -5.56
CA LEU A 87 11.83 10.43 -5.66
C LEU A 87 11.01 10.61 -4.37
N LYS A 88 11.68 10.85 -3.23
CA LYS A 88 11.05 11.05 -1.91
C LYS A 88 10.01 9.98 -1.58
N LEU A 89 10.32 8.71 -1.86
CA LEU A 89 9.35 7.62 -1.72
C LEU A 89 8.99 7.38 -0.25
N THR A 90 7.69 7.28 0.00
CA THR A 90 7.14 6.88 1.30
C THR A 90 7.33 5.38 1.54
N ILE A 91 7.20 4.92 2.79
CA ILE A 91 7.27 3.49 3.13
C ILE A 91 6.24 2.67 2.35
N ALA A 92 5.04 3.22 2.13
CA ALA A 92 3.99 2.56 1.35
C ALA A 92 4.39 2.40 -0.13
N GLN A 93 4.96 3.45 -0.72
CA GLN A 93 5.45 3.41 -2.10
C GLN A 93 6.68 2.50 -2.26
N LEU A 94 7.56 2.44 -1.27
CA LEU A 94 8.68 1.51 -1.27
C LEU A 94 8.20 0.05 -1.23
N LYS A 95 7.18 -0.25 -0.42
CA LYS A 95 6.54 -1.58 -0.41
C LYS A 95 5.86 -1.89 -1.74
N GLN A 96 5.15 -0.93 -2.31
CA GLN A 96 4.54 -1.06 -3.64
C GLN A 96 5.59 -1.33 -4.73
N LEU A 97 6.74 -0.66 -4.67
CA LEU A 97 7.86 -0.90 -5.59
C LEU A 97 8.45 -2.30 -5.38
N ALA A 98 8.60 -2.75 -4.14
CA ALA A 98 9.07 -4.09 -3.85
C ALA A 98 8.10 -5.17 -4.36
N ASP A 99 6.80 -5.01 -4.11
CA ASP A 99 5.75 -5.90 -4.60
C ASP A 99 5.73 -5.97 -6.13
N ALA A 100 5.86 -4.82 -6.82
CA ALA A 100 5.92 -4.75 -8.28
C ALA A 100 7.14 -5.48 -8.87
N ASN A 101 8.22 -5.60 -8.11
CA ASN A 101 9.43 -6.34 -8.49
C ASN A 101 9.45 -7.79 -7.94
N GLY A 102 8.39 -8.23 -7.26
CA GLY A 102 8.29 -9.56 -6.65
C GLY A 102 9.19 -9.77 -5.44
N ILE A 103 9.55 -8.69 -4.74
CA ILE A 103 10.46 -8.70 -3.59
C ILE A 103 9.66 -8.59 -2.30
N THR A 104 9.83 -9.57 -1.41
CA THR A 104 9.27 -9.49 -0.06
C THR A 104 10.19 -8.69 0.85
N VAL A 105 9.79 -7.48 1.21
CA VAL A 105 10.54 -6.60 2.14
C VAL A 105 9.76 -6.36 3.43
N THR A 106 10.42 -6.56 4.58
CA THR A 106 9.82 -6.35 5.90
C THR A 106 10.73 -5.52 6.81
N GLY A 107 10.12 -4.88 7.82
CA GLY A 107 10.85 -4.07 8.80
C GLY A 107 10.75 -2.56 8.59
N THR A 108 11.78 -1.84 9.05
CA THR A 108 11.84 -0.37 9.07
C THR A 108 12.19 0.20 7.70
N ARG A 109 11.91 1.49 7.47
CA ARG A 109 12.18 2.17 6.20
C ARG A 109 13.61 1.94 5.66
N PRO A 110 14.68 2.03 6.47
CA PRO A 110 16.04 1.73 6.02
C PRO A 110 16.19 0.30 5.49
N LYS A 111 15.64 -0.70 6.20
CA LYS A 111 15.71 -2.11 5.81
C LYS A 111 14.99 -2.37 4.48
N ILE A 112 13.85 -1.72 4.28
CA ILE A 112 13.09 -1.81 3.02
C ILE A 112 13.89 -1.21 1.86
N LEU A 113 14.50 -0.04 2.06
CA LEU A 113 15.37 0.58 1.07
C LEU A 113 16.57 -0.32 0.72
N ASP A 114 17.25 -0.84 1.74
CA ASP A 114 18.42 -1.70 1.57
C ASP A 114 18.06 -2.98 0.81
N GLY A 115 16.93 -3.61 1.12
CA GLY A 115 16.48 -4.80 0.40
C GLY A 115 16.16 -4.55 -1.07
N ILE A 116 15.55 -3.41 -1.42
CA ILE A 116 15.27 -3.04 -2.82
C ILE A 116 16.57 -2.75 -3.57
N VAL A 117 17.50 -2.01 -2.95
CA VAL A 117 18.80 -1.67 -3.53
C VAL A 117 19.66 -2.92 -3.70
N GLU A 118 19.69 -3.81 -2.71
CA GLU A 118 20.41 -5.08 -2.76
C GLU A 118 19.88 -5.98 -3.87
N TRP A 119 18.55 -6.08 -4.04
CA TRP A 119 17.96 -6.83 -5.14
C TRP A 119 18.34 -6.27 -6.51
N ALA A 120 18.27 -4.94 -6.69
CA ALA A 120 18.54 -4.29 -7.98
C ALA A 120 20.03 -4.37 -8.37
N VAL A 121 20.93 -4.11 -7.42
CA VAL A 121 22.38 -4.13 -7.65
C VAL A 121 22.91 -5.57 -7.63
N GLY A 122 22.41 -6.43 -6.74
CA GLY A 122 22.81 -7.83 -6.61
C GLY A 122 22.55 -8.63 -7.89
N ARG A 123 21.36 -8.53 -8.48
CA ARG A 123 21.06 -9.16 -9.78
C ARG A 123 21.98 -8.73 -10.90
N ARG A 124 22.39 -7.46 -10.91
CA ARG A 124 23.33 -6.96 -11.92
C ARG A 124 24.72 -7.57 -11.71
N LEU A 125 25.21 -7.62 -10.48
CA LEU A 125 26.50 -8.23 -10.17
C LEU A 125 26.53 -9.73 -10.52
N ASP A 126 25.44 -10.46 -10.23
CA ASP A 126 25.30 -11.86 -10.63
C ASP A 126 25.27 -12.02 -12.16
N SER A 127 24.55 -11.14 -12.86
CA SER A 127 24.47 -11.14 -14.32
C SER A 127 25.80 -10.77 -14.98
N GLU A 128 26.55 -9.82 -14.42
CA GLU A 128 27.89 -9.44 -14.87
C GLU A 128 28.91 -10.56 -14.59
N ALA A 129 28.80 -11.24 -13.45
CA ALA A 129 29.64 -12.40 -13.13
C ALA A 129 29.40 -13.57 -14.11
N ILE A 130 28.12 -13.86 -14.43
CA ILE A 130 27.75 -14.89 -15.41
C ILE A 130 28.21 -14.50 -16.82
N SER A 131 28.03 -13.23 -17.22
CA SER A 131 28.47 -12.72 -18.52
C SER A 131 30.00 -12.79 -18.68
N ARG A 132 30.75 -12.42 -17.63
CA ARG A 132 32.22 -12.50 -17.62
C ARG A 132 32.73 -13.95 -17.61
N ALA A 133 32.01 -14.87 -16.97
CA ALA A 133 32.35 -16.29 -16.96
C ALA A 133 31.99 -17.02 -18.27
N GLY A 134 30.94 -16.60 -18.97
CA GLY A 134 30.50 -17.18 -20.24
C GLY A 134 31.21 -16.65 -21.49
N GLY A 135 31.95 -15.55 -21.38
CA GLY A 135 32.68 -14.89 -22.48
C GLY A 135 34.07 -15.45 -22.77
N GLY A 136 34.51 -16.52 -22.09
CA GLY A 136 35.78 -17.19 -22.37
C GLY A 136 35.65 -18.21 -23.50
N ARG A 137 35.74 -17.76 -24.75
CA ARG A 137 36.14 -18.58 -25.90
C ARG A 137 37.12 -17.83 -26.77
#